data_AF-A0A133YNY4-F1
#
_entry.id   AF-A0A133YNY4-F1
#
_cell.length_a   1.000
_cell.length_b   1.000
_cell.length_c   1.000
_cell.angle_alpha   90.00
_cell.angle_beta   90.00
_cell.angle_gamma   90.00
#
_symmetry.space_group_name_H-M   'P 1'
#
loop_
_entity.id
_entity.type
_entity.pdbx_description
1 polymer ?
#
loop_
_entity_poly.entity_id
_entity_poly.type
_entity_poly.pdbx_seq_one_letter_code
_entity_poly.pdbx_strand_id
1 'polypeptide(L)'
;MIEQQTDIERLVNTMGFLPFFANDISNFSIKEKTPDDLWFSDEKDGPWQWKGPVIIDGDCAYGKFYRNKAMYVSMEWFPDFMNWRRSHYKLTTQERKVLKILKAYRSLLSRELKRLSGYTPKPTHRQTNPVLRLSEKEVKKVKTLKHDVQATRKKKTEGFDTCITHLQMSTHVVTADFEYNYDKQGRRYGWGVARYCTPEDFFGAERLVVERTPEESARRMFDHLRKLLTWATEDQIWKIIT
;
A
#
# COMPACT_ATOMS: atom_id res chain seq x y z
N MET A 1 -12.69 21.91 -1.87
CA MET A 1 -11.56 21.73 -2.80
C MET A 1 -10.33 21.52 -1.93
N ILE A 2 -9.36 20.71 -2.36
CA ILE A 2 -8.12 20.44 -1.62
C ILE A 2 -7.05 21.35 -2.20
N GLU A 3 -6.50 22.23 -1.39
CA GLU A 3 -5.43 23.15 -1.79
C GLU A 3 -4.20 23.03 -0.89
N GLN A 4 -4.35 22.44 0.29
CA GLN A 4 -3.27 22.28 1.28
C GLN A 4 -3.37 20.93 2.00
N GLN A 5 -2.30 20.55 2.70
CA GLN A 5 -2.22 19.31 3.49
C GLN A 5 -3.41 19.13 4.45
N THR A 6 -3.76 20.17 5.21
CA THR A 6 -4.81 20.16 6.22
C THR A 6 -6.20 19.87 5.64
N ASP A 7 -6.41 20.16 4.35
CA ASP A 7 -7.67 19.85 3.67
C ASP A 7 -7.82 18.34 3.47
N ILE A 8 -6.73 17.62 3.20
CA ILE A 8 -6.75 16.15 3.12
C ILE A 8 -7.10 15.58 4.48
N GLU A 9 -6.43 16.01 5.55
CA GLU A 9 -6.68 15.53 6.92
C GLU A 9 -8.15 15.73 7.32
N ARG A 10 -8.68 16.95 7.11
CA ARG A 10 -10.08 17.27 7.39
C ARG A 10 -11.03 16.41 6.57
N LEU A 11 -10.73 16.21 5.29
CA LEU A 11 -11.59 15.42 4.40
C LEU A 11 -11.58 13.94 4.76
N VAL A 12 -10.42 13.38 5.12
CA VAL A 12 -10.28 11.99 5.61
C VAL A 12 -11.12 11.80 6.87
N ASN A 13 -11.03 12.73 7.83
CA ASN A 13 -11.80 12.65 9.07
C ASN A 13 -13.30 12.84 8.85
N THR A 14 -13.69 13.68 7.88
CA THR A 14 -15.12 13.89 7.55
C THR A 14 -15.72 12.70 6.79
N MET A 15 -14.98 12.13 5.84
CA MET A 15 -15.46 11.05 4.98
C MET A 15 -15.25 9.65 5.58
N GLY A 16 -14.30 9.52 6.51
CA GLY A 16 -13.85 8.24 7.06
C GLY A 16 -12.92 7.46 6.12
N PHE A 17 -13.23 7.44 4.82
CA PHE A 17 -12.45 6.77 3.77
C PHE A 17 -12.20 7.75 2.63
N LEU A 18 -10.95 7.82 2.15
CA LEU A 18 -10.60 8.73 1.07
C LEU A 18 -9.58 8.09 0.12
N PRO A 19 -10.03 7.58 -1.05
CA PRO A 19 -9.15 7.09 -2.10
C PRO A 19 -8.23 8.19 -2.63
N PHE A 20 -6.98 7.84 -2.89
CA PHE A 20 -6.01 8.80 -3.41
C PHE A 20 -6.24 9.12 -4.90
N PHE A 21 -6.67 8.11 -5.67
CA PHE A 21 -6.90 8.22 -7.11
C PHE A 21 -8.38 8.10 -7.47
N ALA A 22 -8.75 8.62 -8.64
CA ALA A 22 -10.07 8.46 -9.20
C ALA A 22 -10.49 6.98 -9.27
N ASN A 23 -11.77 6.76 -8.99
CA ASN A 23 -12.40 5.45 -8.91
C ASN A 23 -13.78 5.48 -9.58
N ASP A 24 -14.55 4.41 -9.38
CA ASP A 24 -15.88 4.24 -9.95
C ASP A 24 -16.96 5.10 -9.28
N ILE A 25 -16.67 5.71 -8.13
CA ILE A 25 -17.52 6.69 -7.46
C ILE A 25 -17.00 8.09 -7.81
N SER A 26 -17.85 8.86 -8.49
CA SER A 26 -17.52 10.23 -8.88
C SER A 26 -17.35 11.13 -7.66
N ASN A 27 -16.40 12.07 -7.76
CA ASN A 27 -16.11 13.08 -6.73
C ASN A 27 -15.77 12.45 -5.36
N PHE A 28 -15.15 11.28 -5.36
CA PHE A 28 -14.77 10.52 -4.15
C PHE A 28 -13.28 10.13 -4.20
N SER A 29 -12.43 11.09 -4.53
CA SER A 29 -10.97 10.90 -4.46
C SER A 29 -10.23 12.22 -4.24
N ILE A 30 -9.00 12.13 -3.75
CA ILE A 30 -8.10 13.29 -3.67
C ILE A 30 -7.83 13.84 -5.08
N LYS A 31 -7.67 12.96 -6.08
CA LYS A 31 -7.43 13.37 -7.47
C LYS A 31 -8.54 14.24 -8.05
N GLU A 32 -9.80 13.92 -7.79
CA GLU A 32 -10.93 14.70 -8.32
C GLU A 32 -11.17 16.00 -7.53
N LYS A 33 -10.75 16.05 -6.27
CA LYS A 33 -10.98 17.19 -5.37
C LYS A 33 -9.83 18.19 -5.30
N THR A 34 -8.69 17.86 -5.90
CA THR A 34 -7.49 18.70 -5.95
C THR A 34 -7.33 19.26 -7.36
N PRO A 35 -7.12 20.59 -7.52
CA PRO A 35 -6.72 21.21 -8.78
C PRO A 35 -5.52 20.51 -9.45
N ASP A 36 -5.53 20.41 -10.79
CA ASP A 36 -4.52 19.68 -11.55
C ASP A 36 -3.13 20.30 -11.50
N ASP A 37 -3.04 21.63 -11.33
CA ASP A 37 -1.80 22.39 -11.21
C ASP A 37 -0.99 22.00 -9.95
N LEU A 38 -1.65 21.59 -8.87
CA LEU A 38 -0.99 21.14 -7.64
C LEU A 38 -0.40 19.72 -7.75
N TRP A 39 -0.76 18.93 -8.78
CA TRP A 39 -0.22 17.56 -8.91
C TRP A 39 1.20 17.50 -9.45
N PHE A 40 1.60 18.52 -10.22
CA PHE A 40 2.88 18.56 -10.94
C PHE A 40 3.55 19.94 -10.84
N SER A 41 3.31 20.66 -9.73
CA SER A 41 3.98 21.93 -9.48
C SER A 41 5.41 21.72 -8.98
N ASP A 42 6.35 22.47 -9.55
CA ASP A 42 7.73 22.58 -9.04
C ASP A 42 7.87 23.67 -7.96
N GLU A 43 6.87 24.54 -7.82
CA GLU A 43 6.89 25.70 -6.91
C GLU A 43 6.09 25.46 -5.62
N LYS A 44 4.98 24.72 -5.72
CA LYS A 44 4.10 24.43 -4.60
C LYS A 44 4.15 22.94 -4.27
N ASP A 45 4.18 22.64 -2.98
CA ASP A 45 3.93 21.28 -2.53
C ASP A 45 2.51 20.86 -2.94
N GLY A 46 2.38 19.58 -3.30
CA GLY A 46 1.13 19.02 -3.77
C GLY A 46 0.80 17.68 -3.10
N PRO A 47 -0.21 16.96 -3.63
CA PRO A 47 -0.66 15.70 -3.06
C PRO A 47 0.39 14.61 -2.92
N TRP A 48 1.52 14.68 -3.65
CA TRP A 48 2.63 13.74 -3.50
C TRP A 48 3.51 14.04 -2.28
N GLN A 49 3.72 15.33 -2.01
CA GLN A 49 4.53 15.84 -0.90
C GLN A 49 3.76 15.79 0.41
N TRP A 50 2.45 16.08 0.36
CA TRP A 50 1.59 16.05 1.55
C TRP A 50 1.35 14.64 2.08
N LYS A 51 1.65 13.57 1.32
CA LYS A 51 1.35 12.19 1.77
C LYS A 51 1.97 11.84 3.11
N GLY A 52 3.29 12.00 3.22
CA GLY A 52 4.03 11.67 4.43
C GLY A 52 3.51 12.45 5.63
N PRO A 53 3.45 13.80 5.56
CA PRO A 53 2.88 14.63 6.61
C PRO A 53 1.47 14.22 7.04
N VAL A 54 0.53 13.98 6.12
CA VAL A 54 -0.84 13.52 6.46
C VAL A 54 -0.83 12.17 7.19
N ILE A 55 0.10 11.26 6.85
CA ILE A 55 0.21 9.96 7.51
C ILE A 55 0.70 10.10 8.95
N ILE A 56 1.64 11.02 9.18
CA ILE A 56 2.28 11.23 10.48
C ILE A 56 1.34 12.03 11.40
N ASP A 57 0.76 13.11 10.89
CA ASP A 57 0.04 14.10 11.70
C ASP A 57 -1.49 13.94 11.64
N GLY A 58 -2.01 13.33 10.57
CA GLY A 58 -3.44 13.37 10.23
C GLY A 58 -4.34 12.35 10.93
N ASP A 59 -3.83 11.65 11.95
CA ASP A 59 -4.53 10.58 12.70
C ASP A 59 -5.33 9.63 11.80
N CYS A 60 -4.66 9.11 10.75
CA CYS A 60 -5.27 8.25 9.76
C CYS A 60 -4.30 7.17 9.27
N ALA A 61 -4.84 6.03 8.89
CA ALA A 61 -4.08 4.96 8.27
C ALA A 61 -3.97 5.16 6.77
N TYR A 62 -2.79 4.90 6.21
CA TYR A 62 -2.57 4.94 4.78
C TYR A 62 -1.94 3.65 4.26
N GLY A 63 -2.45 3.19 3.13
CA GLY A 63 -2.00 1.97 2.50
C GLY A 63 -2.76 1.69 1.21
N LYS A 64 -2.41 0.59 0.55
CA LYS A 64 -3.11 0.12 -0.64
C LYS A 64 -4.42 -0.59 -0.30
N PHE A 65 -5.31 0.09 0.39
CA PHE A 65 -6.53 -0.50 0.92
C PHE A 65 -7.62 -0.67 -0.15
N TYR A 66 -7.68 0.21 -1.16
CA TYR A 66 -8.77 0.20 -2.14
C TYR A 66 -8.40 -0.55 -3.43
N ARG A 67 -8.69 -1.86 -3.53
CA ARG A 67 -8.40 -2.67 -4.74
C ARG A 67 -6.97 -2.50 -5.28
N ASN A 68 -5.97 -2.62 -4.39
CA ASN A 68 -4.55 -2.36 -4.66
C ASN A 68 -4.16 -0.88 -4.89
N LYS A 69 -5.08 0.07 -4.75
CA LYS A 69 -4.84 1.51 -4.84
C LYS A 69 -4.71 2.14 -3.45
N ALA A 70 -3.96 3.22 -3.40
CA ALA A 70 -3.75 4.01 -2.19
C ALA A 70 -5.05 4.65 -1.69
N MET A 71 -5.29 4.58 -0.39
CA MET A 71 -6.44 5.16 0.30
C MET A 71 -6.04 5.52 1.72
N TYR A 72 -6.59 6.62 2.22
CA TYR A 72 -6.59 6.99 3.62
C TYR A 72 -7.84 6.47 4.32
N VAL A 73 -7.69 6.06 5.57
CA VAL A 73 -8.80 5.66 6.44
C VAL A 73 -8.62 6.37 7.77
N SER A 74 -9.60 7.17 8.20
CA SER A 74 -9.56 7.86 9.50
C SER A 74 -9.50 6.85 10.64
N MET A 75 -8.82 7.21 11.74
CA MET A 75 -8.73 6.35 12.93
C MET A 75 -10.08 6.09 13.62
N GLU A 76 -11.13 6.87 13.34
CA GLU A 76 -12.50 6.55 13.79
C GLU A 76 -13.04 5.24 13.17
N TRP A 77 -12.61 4.95 11.94
CA TRP A 77 -13.13 3.86 11.11
C TRP A 77 -12.13 2.73 10.89
N PHE A 78 -10.84 3.02 11.03
CA PHE A 78 -9.78 2.05 10.76
C PHE A 78 -9.83 0.78 11.65
N PRO A 79 -10.16 0.83 12.95
CA PRO A 79 -10.31 -0.38 13.76
C PRO A 79 -11.41 -1.32 13.25
N ASP A 80 -12.59 -0.81 12.89
CA ASP A 80 -13.67 -1.60 12.26
C ASP A 80 -13.25 -2.21 10.94
N PHE A 81 -12.56 -1.40 10.13
CA PHE A 81 -12.04 -1.80 8.84
C PHE A 81 -11.04 -2.95 8.97
N MET A 82 -10.15 -2.85 9.95
CA MET A 82 -9.20 -3.90 10.29
C MET A 82 -9.91 -5.17 10.78
N ASN A 83 -10.91 -5.04 11.67
CA ASN A 83 -11.68 -6.17 12.19
C ASN A 83 -12.36 -6.96 11.07
N TRP A 84 -13.06 -6.26 10.18
CA TRP A 84 -13.70 -6.86 9.00
C TRP A 84 -12.70 -7.53 8.07
N ARG A 85 -11.62 -6.84 7.70
CA ARG A 85 -10.68 -7.37 6.71
C ARG A 85 -9.85 -8.53 7.25
N ARG A 86 -9.43 -8.49 8.50
CA ARG A 86 -8.66 -9.61 9.08
C ARG A 86 -9.48 -10.89 9.21
N SER A 87 -10.83 -10.82 9.28
CA SER A 87 -11.67 -12.03 9.26
C SER A 87 -11.81 -12.65 7.87
N HIS A 88 -11.65 -11.87 6.80
CA HIS A 88 -11.85 -12.31 5.41
C HIS A 88 -10.56 -12.71 4.68
N TYR A 89 -9.42 -12.19 5.12
CA TYR A 89 -8.13 -12.44 4.46
C TYR A 89 -7.36 -13.55 5.17
N LYS A 90 -6.94 -14.57 4.40
CA LYS A 90 -6.09 -15.66 4.90
C LYS A 90 -4.65 -15.44 4.44
N LEU A 91 -3.74 -15.24 5.40
CA LEU A 91 -2.33 -15.01 5.09
C LEU A 91 -1.60 -16.27 4.62
N THR A 92 -0.84 -16.13 3.53
CA THR A 92 0.07 -17.15 3.04
C THR A 92 1.26 -17.35 4.00
N THR A 93 1.97 -18.47 3.87
CA THR A 93 3.19 -18.72 4.67
C THR A 93 4.25 -17.63 4.47
N GLN A 94 4.35 -17.11 3.25
CA GLN A 94 5.34 -16.11 2.90
C GLN A 94 4.96 -14.73 3.46
N GLU A 95 3.68 -14.36 3.42
CA GLU A 95 3.16 -13.14 4.06
C GLU A 95 3.37 -13.16 5.58
N ARG A 96 3.12 -14.30 6.23
CA ARG A 96 3.40 -14.46 7.68
C ARG A 96 4.88 -14.29 7.99
N LYS A 97 5.78 -14.74 7.12
CA LYS A 97 7.23 -14.54 7.27
C LYS A 97 7.58 -13.05 7.20
N VAL A 98 7.05 -12.33 6.20
CA VAL A 98 7.24 -10.88 6.06
C VAL A 98 6.71 -10.15 7.30
N LEU A 99 5.51 -10.49 7.77
CA LEU A 99 4.91 -9.89 8.95
C LEU A 99 5.71 -10.17 10.23
N LYS A 100 6.26 -11.38 10.40
CA LYS A 100 7.12 -11.73 11.54
C LYS A 100 8.39 -10.87 11.56
N ILE A 101 9.01 -10.67 10.39
CA ILE A 101 10.17 -9.77 10.26
C ILE A 101 9.77 -8.35 10.63
N LEU A 102 8.65 -7.86 10.10
CA LEU A 102 8.20 -6.50 10.38
C LEU A 102 7.94 -6.28 11.87
N LYS A 103 7.26 -7.21 12.55
CA LYS A 103 7.03 -7.17 14.00
C LYS A 103 8.32 -7.19 14.82
N ALA A 104 9.35 -7.91 14.37
CA ALA A 104 10.63 -7.97 15.08
C ALA A 104 11.40 -6.64 15.02
N TYR A 105 11.31 -5.91 13.90
CA TYR A 105 12.03 -4.65 13.69
C TYR A 105 11.15 -3.41 13.94
N ARG A 106 9.84 -3.59 14.16
CA ARG A 106 8.77 -2.57 14.30
C ARG A 106 8.52 -1.73 13.05
N SER A 107 9.57 -1.22 12.41
CA SER A 107 9.48 -0.38 11.22
C SER A 107 10.65 -0.64 10.27
N LEU A 108 10.35 -0.80 8.98
CA LEU A 108 11.37 -1.08 7.96
C LEU A 108 11.05 -0.36 6.65
N LEU A 109 12.08 0.09 5.95
CA LEU A 109 11.94 0.55 4.57
C LEU A 109 11.62 -0.63 3.63
N SER A 110 10.89 -0.34 2.55
CA SER A 110 10.56 -1.33 1.51
C SER A 110 11.79 -2.09 0.99
N ARG A 111 12.93 -1.41 0.83
CA ARG A 111 14.21 -2.01 0.41
C ARG A 111 14.76 -3.00 1.44
N GLU A 112 14.72 -2.65 2.71
CA GLU A 112 15.22 -3.46 3.82
C GLU A 112 14.33 -4.68 4.06
N LEU A 113 13.02 -4.46 4.06
CA LEU A 113 12.04 -5.52 4.21
C LEU A 113 12.18 -6.53 3.08
N LYS A 114 12.35 -6.08 1.82
CA LYS A 114 12.61 -6.94 0.66
C LYS A 114 13.90 -7.77 0.79
N ARG A 115 14.95 -7.17 1.38
CA ARG A 115 16.22 -7.85 1.67
C ARG A 115 16.05 -8.94 2.74
N LEU A 116 15.46 -8.59 3.88
CA LEU A 116 15.30 -9.50 5.02
C LEU A 116 14.33 -10.65 4.75
N SER A 117 13.29 -10.41 3.96
CA SER A 117 12.28 -11.44 3.62
C SER A 117 12.73 -12.42 2.54
N GLY A 118 13.85 -12.16 1.87
CA GLY A 118 14.45 -13.04 0.87
C GLY A 118 13.91 -12.83 -0.56
N TYR A 119 13.29 -11.68 -0.83
CA TYR A 119 12.83 -11.30 -2.18
C TYR A 119 13.87 -10.56 -3.01
N THR A 120 15.10 -10.45 -2.51
CA THR A 120 16.17 -9.84 -3.30
C THR A 120 16.64 -10.85 -4.34
N PRO A 121 16.56 -10.53 -5.65
CA PRO A 121 17.17 -11.38 -6.66
C PRO A 121 18.66 -11.49 -6.37
N LYS A 122 19.24 -12.69 -6.54
CA LYS A 122 20.71 -12.85 -6.53
C LYS A 122 21.28 -11.82 -7.51
N PRO A 123 22.35 -11.06 -7.15
CA PRO A 123 22.99 -10.17 -8.09
C PRO A 123 23.34 -10.98 -9.34
N THR A 124 22.65 -10.70 -10.46
CA THR A 124 23.10 -11.24 -11.72
C THR A 124 24.34 -10.47 -12.08
N HIS A 125 25.51 -11.11 -11.96
CA HIS A 125 26.72 -10.59 -12.55
C HIS A 125 26.42 -10.30 -14.02
N ARG A 126 26.41 -9.01 -14.39
CA ARG A 126 26.14 -8.63 -15.77
C ARG A 126 27.43 -8.91 -16.53
N GLN A 127 27.47 -10.04 -17.24
CA GLN A 127 28.61 -10.40 -18.08
C GLN A 127 28.85 -9.25 -19.07
N THR A 128 29.92 -8.48 -18.85
CA THR A 128 30.26 -7.28 -19.64
C THR A 128 30.82 -7.67 -21.00
N ASN A 129 31.46 -8.84 -21.08
CA ASN A 129 32.00 -9.39 -22.32
C ASN A 129 30.85 -9.74 -23.31
N PRO A 130 30.81 -9.12 -24.51
CA PRO A 130 29.75 -9.33 -25.49
C PRO A 130 29.60 -10.79 -25.94
N VAL A 131 30.71 -11.52 -26.06
CA VAL A 131 30.75 -12.92 -26.52
C VAL A 131 30.13 -13.84 -25.46
N LEU A 132 30.51 -13.64 -24.19
CA LEU A 132 29.96 -14.44 -23.09
C LEU A 132 28.46 -14.14 -22.85
N ARG A 133 28.02 -12.91 -23.11
CA ARG A 133 26.60 -12.54 -23.02
C ARG A 133 25.77 -13.20 -24.12
N LEU A 134 26.31 -13.35 -25.33
CA LEU A 134 25.65 -14.05 -26.43
C LEU A 134 25.58 -15.56 -26.16
N SER A 135 26.69 -16.16 -25.70
CA SER A 135 26.70 -17.58 -25.35
C SER A 135 25.77 -17.91 -24.18
N GLU A 136 25.68 -17.06 -23.16
CA GLU A 136 24.69 -17.21 -22.08
C GLU A 136 23.24 -17.15 -22.57
N LYS A 137 22.94 -16.27 -23.53
CA LYS A 137 21.60 -16.16 -24.14
C LYS A 137 21.25 -17.42 -24.91
N GLU A 138 22.20 -17.96 -25.68
CA GLU A 138 22.02 -19.20 -26.44
C GLU A 138 21.84 -20.40 -25.50
N VAL A 139 22.66 -20.52 -24.46
CA VAL A 139 22.53 -21.56 -23.43
C VAL A 139 21.20 -21.46 -22.68
N LYS A 140 20.73 -20.25 -22.35
CA LYS A 140 19.40 -20.04 -21.75
C LYS A 140 18.28 -20.45 -22.70
N LYS A 141 18.40 -20.15 -23.99
CA LYS A 141 17.42 -20.53 -25.02
C LYS A 141 17.33 -22.06 -25.14
N VAL A 142 18.47 -22.75 -25.17
CA VAL A 142 18.55 -24.23 -25.19
C VAL A 142 18.00 -24.86 -23.91
N LYS A 143 18.27 -24.27 -22.73
CA LYS A 143 17.69 -24.74 -21.46
C LYS A 143 16.18 -24.54 -21.37
N THR A 144 15.66 -23.46 -21.95
CA THR A 144 14.21 -23.18 -21.99
C THR A 144 13.51 -24.22 -22.88
N LEU A 145 14.08 -24.51 -24.06
CA LEU A 145 13.60 -25.56 -24.97
C LEU A 145 13.60 -26.97 -24.34
N LYS A 146 14.58 -27.28 -23.47
CA LYS A 146 14.62 -28.56 -22.74
C LYS A 146 13.62 -28.64 -21.57
N HIS A 147 13.20 -27.51 -21.01
CA HIS A 147 12.23 -27.49 -19.91
C HIS A 147 10.78 -27.68 -20.33
N ASP A 148 10.44 -27.46 -21.60
CA ASP A 148 9.10 -27.69 -22.14
C ASP A 148 8.73 -29.19 -22.24
N VAL A 149 9.72 -30.09 -22.16
CA VAL A 149 9.50 -31.55 -22.22
C VAL A 149 9.30 -32.17 -20.82
N GLN A 150 9.59 -31.44 -19.72
CA GLN A 150 9.47 -31.97 -18.36
C GLN A 150 9.19 -30.88 -17.32
N ALA A 151 8.08 -30.16 -17.49
CA ALA A 151 7.65 -29.12 -16.57
C ALA A 151 6.89 -29.72 -15.36
N THR A 152 7.62 -30.13 -14.32
CA THR A 152 7.07 -30.02 -12.97
C THR A 152 6.85 -28.54 -12.71
N ARG A 153 5.58 -28.10 -12.59
CA ARG A 153 5.19 -26.70 -12.34
C ARG A 153 5.86 -26.19 -11.07
N LYS A 154 7.05 -25.59 -11.20
CA LYS A 154 7.73 -24.89 -10.11
C LYS A 154 6.83 -23.72 -9.72
N LYS A 155 6.18 -23.83 -8.56
CA LYS A 155 5.22 -22.85 -8.05
C LYS A 155 5.86 -21.46 -8.10
N LYS A 156 5.34 -20.56 -8.96
CA LYS A 156 5.86 -19.20 -9.11
C LYS A 156 5.72 -18.52 -7.76
N THR A 157 6.84 -18.24 -7.10
CA THR A 157 6.86 -17.47 -5.86
C THR A 157 6.24 -16.11 -6.15
N GLU A 158 5.27 -15.71 -5.33
CA GLU A 158 4.66 -14.37 -5.40
C GLU A 158 5.74 -13.28 -5.37
N GLY A 159 5.49 -12.13 -5.99
CA GLY A 159 6.41 -10.99 -5.94
C GLY A 159 6.34 -10.26 -4.59
N PHE A 160 7.41 -9.55 -4.22
CA PHE A 160 7.43 -8.76 -2.98
C PHE A 160 6.31 -7.72 -2.96
N ASP A 161 6.14 -6.98 -4.05
CA ASP A 161 5.14 -5.92 -4.14
C ASP A 161 3.72 -6.48 -4.05
N THR A 162 3.49 -7.69 -4.56
CA THR A 162 2.22 -8.42 -4.41
C THR A 162 1.97 -8.80 -2.96
N CYS A 163 2.96 -9.39 -2.30
CA CYS A 163 2.89 -9.78 -0.89
C CYS A 163 2.60 -8.58 0.02
N ILE A 164 3.34 -7.48 -0.14
CA ILE A 164 3.10 -6.24 0.63
C ILE A 164 1.73 -5.67 0.32
N THR A 165 1.32 -5.62 -0.94
CA THR A 165 -0.01 -5.10 -1.29
C THR A 165 -1.12 -5.93 -0.64
N HIS A 166 -1.00 -7.26 -0.60
CA HIS A 166 -1.99 -8.13 0.06
C HIS A 166 -1.97 -7.96 1.58
N LEU A 167 -0.78 -7.79 2.19
CA LEU A 167 -0.64 -7.45 3.61
C LEU A 167 -1.25 -6.09 3.96
N GLN A 168 -1.14 -5.10 3.07
CA GLN A 168 -1.82 -3.81 3.24
C GLN A 168 -3.33 -3.95 3.08
N MET A 169 -3.80 -4.62 2.03
CA MET A 169 -5.22 -4.86 1.81
C MET A 169 -5.85 -5.58 3.01
N SER A 170 -5.19 -6.61 3.55
CA SER A 170 -5.63 -7.31 4.76
C SER A 170 -5.40 -6.55 6.07
N THR A 171 -4.94 -5.29 6.03
CA THR A 171 -4.71 -4.41 7.20
C THR A 171 -3.71 -4.95 8.22
N HIS A 172 -2.76 -5.79 7.79
CA HIS A 172 -1.66 -6.25 8.64
C HIS A 172 -0.43 -5.34 8.56
N VAL A 173 -0.34 -4.53 7.51
CA VAL A 173 0.75 -3.59 7.26
C VAL A 173 0.17 -2.25 6.84
N VAL A 174 0.70 -1.17 7.40
CA VAL A 174 0.42 0.22 6.98
C VAL A 174 1.71 0.85 6.44
N THR A 175 1.57 1.85 5.59
CA THR A 175 2.70 2.72 5.26
C THR A 175 2.78 3.80 6.35
N ALA A 176 3.89 3.87 7.06
CA ALA A 176 4.12 4.84 8.13
C ALA A 176 4.70 6.16 7.63
N ASP A 177 5.53 6.12 6.59
CA ASP A 177 6.19 7.31 6.05
C ASP A 177 6.77 7.03 4.65
N PHE A 178 7.29 8.07 4.00
CA PHE A 178 8.08 8.01 2.78
C PHE A 178 9.43 8.71 2.97
N GLU A 179 10.52 7.96 2.84
CA GLU A 179 11.86 8.54 2.89
C GLU A 179 12.37 8.91 1.50
N TYR A 180 12.84 10.14 1.36
CA TYR A 180 13.34 10.66 0.10
C TYR A 180 14.87 10.64 0.07
N ASN A 181 15.44 10.37 -1.10
CA ASN A 181 16.89 10.46 -1.28
C ASN A 181 17.26 11.92 -1.59
N TYR A 182 18.44 12.33 -1.14
CA TYR A 182 18.96 13.68 -1.34
C TYR A 182 20.29 13.62 -2.11
N ASP A 183 20.44 14.49 -3.10
CA ASP A 183 21.69 14.62 -3.83
C ASP A 183 22.77 15.32 -2.97
N LYS A 184 23.98 15.46 -3.50
CA LYS A 184 25.09 16.13 -2.81
C LYS A 184 24.81 17.61 -2.49
N GLN A 185 23.83 18.23 -3.16
CA GLN A 185 23.40 19.60 -2.94
C GLN A 185 22.18 19.68 -1.99
N GLY A 186 21.75 18.56 -1.41
CA GLY A 186 20.61 18.51 -0.50
C GLY A 186 19.25 18.58 -1.19
N ARG A 187 19.18 18.37 -2.51
CA ARG A 187 17.92 18.38 -3.26
C ARG A 187 17.33 16.98 -3.32
N ARG A 188 16.01 16.87 -3.12
CA ARG A 188 15.28 15.61 -3.22
C ARG A 188 15.37 15.05 -4.64
N TYR A 189 15.58 13.75 -4.77
CA TYR A 189 15.52 13.06 -6.06
C TYR A 189 14.90 11.67 -5.96
N GLY A 190 14.31 11.23 -7.07
CA GLY A 190 13.63 9.95 -7.17
C GLY A 190 12.32 9.90 -6.39
N TRP A 191 11.74 8.69 -6.34
CA TRP A 191 10.50 8.45 -5.62
C TRP A 191 10.76 8.14 -4.15
N GLY A 192 9.86 8.60 -3.27
CA GLY A 192 9.88 8.28 -1.85
C GLY A 192 9.88 6.77 -1.61
N VAL A 193 10.79 6.30 -0.77
CA VAL A 193 10.90 4.92 -0.34
C VAL A 193 9.93 4.70 0.81
N ALA A 194 8.88 3.90 0.56
CA ALA A 194 7.88 3.62 1.59
C ALA A 194 8.50 2.93 2.81
N ARG A 195 8.16 3.42 3.99
CA ARG A 195 8.41 2.81 5.30
C ARG A 195 7.14 2.08 5.75
N TYR A 196 7.29 0.83 6.13
CA TYR A 196 6.19 -0.02 6.57
C TYR A 196 6.32 -0.35 8.05
N CYS A 197 5.19 -0.57 8.70
CA CYS A 197 5.09 -1.11 10.06
C CYS A 197 3.73 -1.82 10.23
N THR A 198 3.52 -2.44 11.39
CA THR A 198 2.19 -2.97 11.74
C THR A 198 1.31 -1.83 12.26
N PRO A 199 -0.02 -1.89 12.06
CA PRO A 199 -0.90 -0.90 12.67
C PRO A 199 -0.75 -0.80 14.19
N GLU A 200 -0.50 -1.91 14.86
CA GLU A 200 -0.30 -1.98 16.31
C GLU A 200 0.96 -1.23 16.75
N ASP A 201 2.05 -1.33 15.99
CA ASP A 201 3.29 -0.58 16.27
C ASP A 201 3.13 0.92 15.97
N PHE A 202 2.26 1.29 15.01
CA PHE A 202 2.09 2.69 14.59
C PHE A 202 1.11 3.47 15.46
N PHE A 203 -0.06 2.88 15.73
CA PHE A 203 -1.14 3.55 16.45
C PHE A 203 -1.24 3.15 17.92
N GLY A 204 -0.62 2.05 18.33
CA GLY A 204 -0.85 1.42 19.63
C GLY A 204 -2.00 0.42 19.57
N ALA A 205 -1.82 -0.74 20.20
CA ALA A 205 -2.79 -1.84 20.16
C ALA A 205 -4.12 -1.47 20.85
N GLU A 206 -4.06 -0.62 21.86
CA GLU A 206 -5.21 -0.12 22.63
C GLU A 206 -6.19 0.70 21.77
N ARG A 207 -5.68 1.45 20.78
CA ARG A 207 -6.52 2.23 19.86
C ARG A 207 -7.21 1.38 18.79
N LEU A 208 -6.82 0.11 18.67
CA LEU A 208 -7.30 -0.81 17.64
C LEU A 208 -8.28 -1.86 18.18
N VAL A 209 -8.63 -1.78 19.47
CA VAL A 209 -9.58 -2.71 20.10
C VAL A 209 -10.99 -2.42 19.63
N VAL A 210 -11.70 -3.48 19.24
CA VAL A 210 -13.08 -3.44 18.75
C VAL A 210 -13.86 -4.55 19.45
N GLU A 211 -14.95 -4.18 20.11
CA GLU A 211 -15.87 -5.15 20.77
C GLU A 211 -16.92 -5.72 19.81
N ARG A 212 -17.12 -5.07 18.66
CA ARG A 212 -18.07 -5.49 17.62
C ARG A 212 -17.59 -6.75 16.91
N THR A 213 -18.54 -7.54 16.41
CA THR A 213 -18.23 -8.58 15.43
C THR A 213 -17.74 -7.98 14.11
N PRO A 214 -17.03 -8.75 13.27
CA PRO A 214 -16.66 -8.29 11.94
C PRO A 214 -17.87 -7.81 11.13
N GLU A 215 -18.99 -8.51 11.21
CA GLU A 215 -20.22 -8.19 10.48
C GLU A 215 -20.86 -6.89 10.96
N GLU A 216 -20.88 -6.65 12.28
CA GLU A 216 -21.32 -5.37 12.86
C GLU A 216 -20.42 -4.20 12.44
N SER A 217 -19.11 -4.45 12.40
CA SER A 217 -18.12 -3.47 11.94
C SER A 217 -18.35 -3.11 10.47
N ALA A 218 -18.58 -4.12 9.62
CA ALA A 218 -18.90 -3.92 8.22
C ALA A 218 -20.20 -3.14 8.02
N ARG A 219 -21.26 -3.47 8.77
CA ARG A 219 -22.53 -2.76 8.71
C ARG A 219 -22.39 -1.30 9.15
N ARG A 220 -21.64 -1.03 10.22
CA ARG A 220 -21.33 0.33 10.69
C ARG A 220 -20.69 1.16 9.59
N MET A 221 -19.66 0.63 8.93
CA MET A 221 -18.97 1.30 7.82
C MET A 221 -19.87 1.50 6.61
N PHE A 222 -20.68 0.49 6.27
CA PHE A 222 -21.61 0.55 5.14
C PHE A 222 -22.68 1.62 5.33
N ASP A 223 -23.31 1.66 6.51
CA ASP A 223 -24.36 2.63 6.83
C ASP A 223 -23.83 4.07 6.82
N HIS A 224 -22.58 4.27 7.27
CA HIS A 224 -21.90 5.56 7.18
C HIS A 224 -21.65 5.98 5.73
N LEU A 225 -21.00 5.12 4.93
CA LEU A 225 -20.70 5.41 3.53
C LEU A 225 -21.97 5.62 2.70
N ARG A 226 -23.05 4.88 2.99
CA ARG A 226 -24.35 5.04 2.33
C ARG A 226 -24.98 6.41 2.61
N LYS A 227 -24.83 6.93 3.82
CA LYS A 227 -25.33 8.28 4.19
C LYS A 227 -24.50 9.38 3.53
N LEU A 228 -23.19 9.19 3.43
CA LEU A 228 -22.28 10.17 2.84
C LEU A 228 -22.34 10.20 1.30
N LEU A 229 -22.40 9.02 0.68
CA LEU A 229 -22.33 8.82 -0.77
C LEU A 229 -23.71 8.43 -1.30
N THR A 230 -24.66 9.36 -1.22
CA THR A 230 -26.06 9.13 -1.60
C THR A 230 -26.27 8.78 -3.08
N TRP A 231 -25.28 9.08 -3.92
CA TRP A 231 -25.27 8.76 -5.35
C TRP A 231 -24.52 7.47 -5.70
N ALA A 232 -23.80 6.86 -4.75
CA ALA A 232 -23.07 5.62 -4.98
C ALA A 232 -24.00 4.41 -4.85
N THR A 233 -23.75 3.37 -5.64
CA THR A 233 -24.45 2.09 -5.52
C THR A 233 -23.93 1.29 -4.32
N GLU A 234 -24.74 0.35 -3.83
CA GLU A 234 -24.31 -0.54 -2.72
C GLU A 234 -23.05 -1.34 -3.09
N ASP A 235 -22.94 -1.80 -4.34
CA ASP A 235 -21.75 -2.50 -4.84
C ASP A 235 -20.49 -1.62 -4.80
N GLN A 236 -20.63 -0.33 -5.13
CA GLN A 236 -19.53 0.61 -5.06
C GLN A 236 -19.08 0.84 -3.60
N ILE A 237 -20.03 0.95 -2.68
CA ILE A 237 -19.74 1.08 -1.24
C ILE A 237 -19.02 -0.17 -0.72
N TRP A 238 -19.49 -1.37 -1.09
CA TRP A 238 -18.84 -2.62 -0.68
C TRP A 238 -17.41 -2.76 -1.20
N LYS A 239 -17.08 -2.22 -2.38
CA LYS A 239 -15.69 -2.19 -2.88
C LYS A 239 -14.76 -1.34 -2.01
N ILE A 240 -15.28 -0.39 -1.23
CA ILE A 240 -14.46 0.41 -0.30
C ILE A 240 -14.07 -0.46 0.90
N ILE A 241 -15.03 -1.24 1.40
CA ILE A 241 -14.91 -2.02 2.64
C ILE A 241 -14.12 -3.32 2.41
N THR A 242 -14.32 -4.00 1.27
CA THR A 242 -13.73 -5.32 0.95
C THR A 242 -12.36 -5.22 0.27
#